data_AF-A0A9Q0WRW1-F1
#
_entry.id   AF-A0A9Q0WRW1-F1
#
_cell.length_a   1.000
_cell.length_b   1.000
_cell.length_c   1.000
_cell.angle_alpha   90.00
_cell.angle_beta   90.00
_cell.angle_gamma   90.00
#
_symmetry.space_group_name_H-M   'P 1'
#
loop_
_entity.id
_entity.type
_entity.pdbx_description
1 polymer ?
#
loop_
_entity_poly.entity_id
_entity_poly.type
_entity_poly.pdbx_seq_one_letter_code
_entity_poly.pdbx_strand_id
1 'polypeptide(L)'
;MNKRNPKIAILLCLAFLVHFFIIHTTIHSFFSRSNVPSLSKYIPGIELFNRSNVFQKDPIPPSPQPKQINCDRSHRFYDLCTINGPAVLDPVSSTLYLSDPTISSATVEKIRPYPRKWEKPVMAGIQEFTLISNSKSPVCQTRHKLPAIVFSAVGYTGNFFHDFNDGFIPLFITVNSVFPSNQDFILVISQARNWWISKYGDLLHTYSKHPIIIPENETSTHCFPYATLGLISHGSMTINPKLMPNSQAFTHFRAFLDKAYNHGQNHPWKFNSPKPRPRLVLATRNGGVGRVISNQNQVKTFS
;
A
#
# COMPACT_ATOMS: atom_id res chain seq x y z
N MET A 1 26.16 -52.51 11.30
CA MET A 1 25.52 -51.48 12.13
C MET A 1 26.60 -50.68 12.84
N ASN A 2 26.93 -49.47 12.37
CA ASN A 2 28.04 -48.68 12.91
C ASN A 2 27.53 -47.88 14.13
N LYS A 3 28.05 -48.18 15.33
CA LYS A 3 27.64 -47.54 16.59
C LYS A 3 28.00 -46.04 16.54
N ARG A 4 26.99 -45.19 16.33
CA ARG A 4 27.13 -43.74 16.34
C ARG A 4 27.57 -43.30 17.74
N ASN A 5 28.78 -42.74 17.85
CA ASN A 5 29.38 -42.37 19.13
C ASN A 5 28.62 -41.15 19.71
N PRO A 6 27.89 -41.30 20.83
CA PRO A 6 27.01 -40.25 21.37
C PRO A 6 27.79 -38.99 21.77
N LYS A 7 29.08 -39.12 22.10
CA LYS A 7 29.94 -37.99 22.44
C LYS A 7 30.17 -37.05 21.24
N ILE A 8 30.24 -37.60 20.03
CA ILE A 8 30.43 -36.81 18.80
C ILE A 8 29.15 -36.04 18.45
N ALA A 9 27.98 -36.65 18.66
CA ALA A 9 26.69 -35.98 18.41
C ALA A 9 26.46 -34.80 19.38
N ILE A 10 26.83 -34.96 20.65
CA ILE A 10 26.72 -33.89 21.66
C ILE A 10 27.67 -32.73 21.30
N LEU A 11 28.91 -33.04 20.89
CA LEU A 11 29.88 -32.01 20.51
C LEU A 11 29.42 -31.20 19.30
N LEU A 12 28.84 -31.86 18.28
CA LEU A 12 28.27 -31.18 17.11
C LEU A 12 27.07 -30.31 17.47
N CYS A 13 26.17 -30.78 18.36
CA CYS A 13 25.05 -29.96 18.85
C CYS A 13 25.50 -28.71 19.60
N LEU A 14 26.50 -28.85 20.48
CA LEU A 14 27.06 -27.70 21.22
C LEU A 14 27.72 -26.71 20.27
N ALA A 15 28.46 -27.19 19.27
CA ALA A 15 29.07 -26.32 18.24
C ALA A 15 28.01 -25.55 17.43
N PHE A 16 26.90 -26.20 17.05
CA PHE A 16 25.78 -25.54 16.35
C PHE A 16 25.09 -24.49 17.21
N LEU A 17 24.87 -24.76 18.50
CA LEU A 17 24.26 -23.80 19.43
C LEU A 17 25.16 -22.57 19.62
N VAL A 18 26.47 -22.76 19.80
CA VAL A 18 27.44 -21.66 19.90
C VAL A 18 27.45 -20.83 18.62
N HIS A 19 27.44 -21.47 17.44
CA HIS A 19 27.39 -20.76 16.17
C HIS A 19 26.09 -19.94 16.00
N PHE A 20 24.95 -20.50 16.41
CA PHE A 20 23.66 -19.80 16.39
C PHE A 20 23.65 -18.57 17.33
N PHE A 21 24.22 -18.70 18.54
CA PHE A 21 24.35 -17.57 19.47
C PHE A 21 25.29 -16.46 18.95
N ILE A 22 26.39 -16.82 18.27
CA ILE A 22 27.29 -15.83 17.64
C ILE A 22 26.60 -15.11 16.48
N ILE A 23 25.83 -15.82 15.65
CA ILE A 23 25.03 -15.19 14.57
C ILE A 23 23.94 -14.27 15.15
N HIS A 24 23.25 -14.70 16.21
CA HIS A 24 22.20 -13.88 16.81
C HIS A 24 22.76 -12.60 17.45
N THR A 25 23.93 -12.67 18.09
CA THR A 25 24.60 -11.50 18.70
C THR A 25 25.17 -10.54 17.67
N THR A 26 25.68 -11.04 16.54
CA THR A 26 26.14 -10.21 15.41
C THR A 26 24.97 -9.53 14.67
N ILE A 27 23.83 -10.20 14.49
CA ILE A 27 22.61 -9.59 13.92
C ILE A 27 22.03 -8.53 14.88
N HIS A 28 21.99 -8.80 16.19
CA HIS A 28 21.46 -7.83 17.16
C HIS A 28 22.34 -6.57 17.30
N SER A 29 23.67 -6.70 17.15
CA SER A 29 24.59 -5.56 17.13
C SER A 29 24.52 -4.76 15.81
N PHE A 30 24.17 -5.41 14.69
CA PHE A 30 23.89 -4.72 13.42
C PHE A 30 22.60 -3.89 13.48
N PHE A 31 21.55 -4.38 14.15
CA PHE A 31 20.31 -3.62 14.34
C PHE A 31 20.38 -2.55 15.45
N SER A 32 21.38 -2.60 16.34
CA SER A 32 21.56 -1.62 17.42
C SER A 32 22.47 -0.43 17.06
N ARG A 33 23.05 -0.40 15.86
CA ARG A 33 23.82 0.75 15.34
C ARG A 33 23.11 1.38 14.14
N SER A 34 21.99 2.04 14.40
CA SER A 34 21.49 3.11 13.53
C SER A 34 21.80 4.46 14.18
N ASN A 35 23.02 4.95 13.95
CA ASN A 35 23.32 6.36 14.11
C ASN A 35 22.48 7.12 13.06
N VAL A 36 21.44 7.80 13.51
CA VAL A 36 20.66 8.73 12.68
C VAL A 36 21.46 10.03 12.58
N PRO A 37 21.95 10.44 11.39
CA PRO A 37 22.46 11.79 11.23
C PRO A 37 21.25 12.73 11.20
N SER A 38 21.23 13.67 12.14
CA SER A 38 20.39 14.87 12.08
C SER A 38 20.70 15.62 10.79
N LEU A 39 19.72 15.78 9.88
CA LEU A 39 19.85 16.71 8.77
C LEU A 39 18.87 17.89 8.92
N SER A 40 19.53 19.02 9.11
CA SER A 40 19.07 20.40 9.25
C SER A 40 18.19 20.92 8.11
N LYS A 41 17.27 21.81 8.50
CA LYS A 41 16.67 22.92 7.73
C LYS A 41 17.42 23.31 6.44
N TYR A 42 16.68 23.37 5.33
CA TYR A 42 16.60 24.57 4.47
C TYR A 42 15.42 24.45 3.47
N ILE A 43 14.49 25.41 3.49
CA ILE A 43 13.49 25.65 2.43
C ILE A 43 13.71 27.08 1.95
N PRO A 44 13.92 27.30 0.64
CA PRO A 44 13.53 28.55 0.03
C PRO A 44 12.68 28.34 -1.24
N GLY A 45 11.67 29.19 -1.42
CA GLY A 45 10.98 29.37 -2.71
C GLY A 45 9.47 29.24 -2.66
N ILE A 46 8.78 30.22 -2.07
CA ILE A 46 7.38 30.51 -2.35
C ILE A 46 7.37 31.46 -3.54
N GLU A 47 6.98 30.98 -4.73
CA GLU A 47 6.51 31.86 -5.79
C GLU A 47 4.99 31.84 -5.82
N LEU A 48 4.41 33.02 -5.62
CA LEU A 48 2.99 33.32 -5.78
C LEU A 48 2.61 33.18 -7.25
N PHE A 49 1.81 32.17 -7.60
CA PHE A 49 1.14 32.12 -8.89
C PHE A 49 -0.32 32.56 -8.79
N ASN A 50 -0.64 33.46 -9.72
CA ASN A 50 -1.79 34.34 -9.78
C ASN A 50 -3.07 33.58 -10.12
N ARG A 51 -4.16 33.91 -9.44
CA ARG A 51 -5.48 33.27 -9.56
C ARG A 51 -6.33 34.09 -10.54
N SER A 52 -6.49 33.61 -11.77
CA SER A 52 -7.48 34.14 -12.70
C SER A 52 -8.08 33.05 -13.59
N ASN A 53 -9.40 32.87 -13.41
CA ASN A 53 -10.40 32.44 -14.39
C ASN A 53 -10.28 31.04 -15.01
N VAL A 54 -11.10 30.11 -14.50
CA VAL A 54 -11.70 29.06 -15.33
C VAL A 54 -13.19 29.00 -15.02
N PHE A 55 -13.98 29.47 -15.98
CA PHE A 55 -15.42 29.25 -16.04
C PHE A 55 -15.70 27.74 -16.08
N GLN A 56 -16.52 27.28 -15.15
CA GLN A 56 -16.98 25.90 -15.07
C GLN A 56 -18.02 25.68 -16.17
N LYS A 57 -17.64 24.95 -17.22
CA LYS A 57 -18.56 24.43 -18.23
C LYS A 57 -19.06 23.08 -17.73
N ASP A 58 -20.38 22.86 -17.81
CA ASP A 58 -21.02 21.60 -17.39
C ASP A 58 -20.39 20.38 -18.09
N PRO A 59 -20.34 19.20 -17.42
CA PRO A 59 -19.67 18.02 -17.98
C PRO A 59 -20.45 17.48 -19.19
N ILE A 60 -19.79 17.53 -20.35
CA ILE A 60 -20.16 16.75 -21.53
C ILE A 60 -20.04 15.26 -21.15
N PRO A 61 -20.99 14.38 -21.53
CA PRO A 61 -20.86 12.95 -21.30
C PRO A 61 -19.52 12.42 -21.88
N PRO A 62 -18.79 11.57 -21.14
CA PRO A 62 -17.45 11.16 -21.57
C PRO A 62 -17.55 10.41 -22.90
N SER A 63 -16.88 10.96 -23.92
CA SER A 63 -16.57 10.26 -25.16
C SER A 63 -15.97 8.88 -24.84
N PRO A 64 -16.25 7.83 -25.63
CA PRO A 64 -15.66 6.51 -25.42
C PRO A 64 -14.13 6.63 -25.33
N GLN A 65 -13.59 6.38 -24.15
CA GLN A 65 -12.14 6.41 -23.94
C GLN A 65 -11.50 5.34 -24.83
N PRO A 66 -10.38 5.65 -25.51
CA PRO A 66 -9.70 4.66 -26.34
C PRO A 66 -9.22 3.49 -25.48
N LYS A 67 -9.48 2.26 -25.96
CA LYS A 67 -8.98 1.04 -25.32
C LYS A 67 -7.48 0.95 -25.47
N GLN A 68 -6.75 1.25 -24.40
CA GLN A 68 -5.30 1.33 -24.44
C GLN A 68 -4.69 1.03 -23.06
N ILE A 69 -3.43 0.60 -23.07
CA ILE A 69 -2.57 0.58 -21.89
C ILE A 69 -1.82 1.91 -21.82
N ASN A 70 -1.96 2.63 -20.70
CA ASN A 70 -1.23 3.87 -20.45
C ASN A 70 -0.39 3.73 -19.18
N CYS A 71 0.84 4.22 -19.18
CA CYS A 71 1.73 4.21 -18.02
C CYS A 71 2.35 5.59 -17.80
N ASP A 72 1.95 6.25 -16.73
CA ASP A 72 2.60 7.48 -16.27
C ASP A 72 3.76 7.14 -15.33
N ARG A 73 4.95 7.51 -15.79
CA ARG A 73 6.23 7.35 -15.07
C ARG A 73 6.90 8.68 -14.78
N SER A 74 6.22 9.79 -15.00
CA SER A 74 6.78 11.13 -14.81
C SER A 74 7.03 11.44 -13.32
N HIS A 75 6.25 10.83 -12.43
CA HIS A 75 6.38 11.08 -11.01
C HIS A 75 7.63 10.42 -10.41
N ARG A 76 8.28 11.13 -9.48
CA ARG A 76 9.49 10.66 -8.78
C ARG A 76 9.18 9.47 -7.87
N PHE A 77 7.97 9.43 -7.30
CA PHE A 77 7.64 8.52 -6.22
C PHE A 77 6.99 7.20 -6.64
N TYR A 78 6.26 7.19 -7.75
CA TYR A 78 5.47 6.04 -8.16
C TYR A 78 5.38 5.99 -9.68
N ASP A 79 5.08 4.79 -10.18
CA ASP A 79 4.55 4.59 -11.53
C ASP A 79 3.06 4.26 -11.38
N LEU A 80 2.24 4.70 -12.34
CA LEU A 80 0.83 4.34 -12.41
C LEU A 80 0.51 3.89 -13.83
N CYS A 81 0.00 2.68 -13.98
CA CYS A 81 -0.47 2.17 -15.26
C CYS A 81 -1.97 1.91 -15.22
N THR A 82 -2.67 2.16 -16.32
CA THR A 82 -4.07 1.82 -16.51
C THR A 82 -4.26 0.98 -17.77
N ILE A 83 -5.14 -0.01 -17.68
CA ILE A 83 -5.67 -0.75 -18.83
C ILE A 83 -7.10 -0.27 -19.03
N ASN A 84 -7.32 0.59 -20.01
CA ASN A 84 -8.61 1.24 -20.26
C ASN A 84 -9.53 0.35 -21.11
N GLY A 85 -9.80 -0.87 -20.66
CA GLY A 85 -10.64 -1.83 -21.37
C GLY A 85 -10.59 -3.22 -20.75
N PRO A 86 -11.33 -4.19 -21.31
CA PRO A 86 -11.41 -5.54 -20.75
C PRO A 86 -10.02 -6.12 -20.48
N ALA A 87 -9.73 -6.39 -19.22
CA ALA A 87 -8.43 -6.84 -18.75
C ALA A 87 -8.54 -8.26 -18.21
N VAL A 88 -7.60 -9.14 -18.58
CA VAL A 88 -7.49 -10.50 -18.03
C VAL A 88 -6.20 -10.61 -17.26
N LEU A 89 -6.28 -10.80 -15.94
CA LEU A 89 -5.17 -11.12 -15.07
C LEU A 89 -4.92 -12.62 -15.10
N ASP A 90 -3.71 -13.00 -15.53
CA ASP A 90 -3.12 -14.31 -15.28
C ASP A 90 -2.26 -14.24 -14.00
N PRO A 91 -2.72 -14.85 -12.89
CA PRO A 91 -1.99 -14.80 -11.63
C PRO A 91 -0.66 -15.58 -11.69
N VAL A 92 -0.57 -16.63 -12.50
CA VAL A 92 0.61 -17.51 -12.56
C VAL A 92 1.81 -16.79 -13.15
N SER A 93 1.59 -16.00 -14.21
CA SER A 93 2.64 -15.22 -14.86
C SER A 93 2.74 -13.77 -14.39
N SER A 94 1.86 -13.32 -13.47
CA SER A 94 1.71 -11.91 -13.10
C SER A 94 1.52 -11.00 -14.32
N THR A 95 0.70 -11.43 -15.27
CA THR A 95 0.47 -10.72 -16.53
C THR A 95 -0.97 -10.26 -16.63
N LEU A 96 -1.19 -9.01 -17.05
CA LEU A 96 -2.50 -8.51 -17.44
C LEU A 96 -2.56 -8.28 -18.94
N TYR A 97 -3.60 -8.82 -19.56
CA TYR A 97 -3.83 -8.69 -20.99
C TYR A 97 -4.98 -7.74 -21.25
N LEU A 98 -4.78 -6.75 -22.12
CA LEU A 98 -5.88 -5.99 -22.71
C LEU A 98 -6.52 -6.84 -23.81
N SER A 99 -7.72 -7.34 -23.51
CA SER A 99 -8.47 -8.25 -24.38
C SER A 99 -9.31 -7.44 -25.37
N ASP A 100 -8.70 -7.05 -26.49
CA ASP A 100 -9.40 -6.34 -27.57
C ASP A 100 -8.86 -6.75 -28.96
N PRO A 101 -9.69 -7.35 -29.84
CA PRO A 101 -9.25 -7.85 -31.15
C PRO A 101 -8.99 -6.74 -32.18
N THR A 102 -9.33 -5.48 -31.85
CA THR A 102 -9.21 -4.33 -32.75
C THR A 102 -7.93 -3.52 -32.60
N ILE A 103 -7.07 -3.85 -31.63
CA ILE A 103 -5.80 -3.14 -31.41
C ILE A 103 -4.77 -3.70 -32.39
N SER A 104 -4.24 -2.86 -33.27
CA SER A 104 -3.32 -3.26 -34.35
C SER A 104 -1.85 -3.33 -33.92
N SER A 105 -1.44 -2.63 -32.86
CA SER A 105 -0.07 -2.64 -32.33
C SER A 105 0.01 -3.33 -30.97
N ALA A 106 0.89 -4.33 -30.86
CA ALA A 106 1.19 -4.98 -29.59
C ALA A 106 2.11 -4.08 -28.76
N THR A 107 1.68 -3.77 -27.55
CA THR A 107 2.49 -3.05 -26.54
C THR A 107 2.74 -3.96 -25.35
N VAL A 108 3.94 -3.88 -24.79
CA VAL A 108 4.33 -4.60 -23.59
C VAL A 108 4.89 -3.58 -22.60
N GLU A 109 4.21 -3.42 -21.48
CA GLU A 109 4.62 -2.56 -20.37
C GLU A 109 4.94 -3.39 -19.13
N LYS A 110 5.79 -2.85 -18.26
CA LYS A 110 6.19 -3.51 -17.02
C LYS A 110 6.11 -2.57 -15.84
N ILE A 111 5.47 -3.00 -14.75
CA ILE A 111 5.29 -2.16 -13.56
C ILE A 111 5.51 -2.97 -12.28
N ARG A 112 6.18 -2.35 -11.31
CA ARG A 112 6.23 -2.83 -9.94
C ARG A 112 5.33 -1.92 -9.10
N PRO A 113 4.11 -2.36 -8.74
CA PRO A 113 3.07 -1.45 -8.27
C PRO A 113 3.25 -1.13 -6.77
N TYR A 114 4.30 -0.35 -6.46
CA TYR A 114 4.69 0.07 -5.11
C TYR A 114 5.14 1.54 -5.11
N PRO A 115 4.69 2.38 -4.14
CA PRO A 115 4.86 3.83 -4.20
C PRO A 115 6.24 4.32 -3.70
N ARG A 116 7.32 3.57 -4.00
CA ARG A 116 8.72 3.89 -3.69
C ARG A 116 9.67 3.69 -4.86
N LYS A 117 9.24 4.10 -6.06
CA LYS A 117 9.97 3.92 -7.32
C LYS A 117 11.47 4.26 -7.25
N TRP A 118 11.85 5.28 -6.49
CA TRP A 118 13.24 5.76 -6.38
C TRP A 118 14.15 4.81 -5.59
N GLU A 119 13.60 3.91 -4.78
CA GLU A 119 14.37 3.01 -3.90
C GLU A 119 14.63 1.67 -4.57
N LYS A 120 15.60 1.65 -5.50
CA LYS A 120 15.97 0.46 -6.28
C LYS A 120 16.13 -0.83 -5.44
N PRO A 121 16.77 -0.82 -4.26
CA PRO A 121 16.93 -2.04 -3.45
C PRO A 121 15.60 -2.64 -2.99
N VAL A 122 14.65 -1.80 -2.56
CA VAL A 122 13.32 -2.25 -2.14
C VAL A 122 12.52 -2.72 -3.35
N MET A 123 12.56 -1.92 -4.42
CA MET A 123 11.89 -2.24 -5.67
C MET A 123 12.34 -3.59 -6.24
N ALA A 124 13.58 -4.03 -6.00
CA ALA A 124 14.08 -5.35 -6.43
C ALA A 124 13.25 -6.54 -5.91
N GLY A 125 12.64 -6.41 -4.72
CA GLY A 125 11.76 -7.44 -4.14
C GLY A 125 10.27 -7.25 -4.42
N ILE A 126 9.89 -6.24 -5.21
CA ILE A 126 8.49 -6.03 -5.60
C ILE A 126 8.19 -6.82 -6.87
N GLN A 127 7.12 -7.63 -6.84
CA GLN A 127 6.63 -8.38 -7.98
C GLN A 127 6.41 -7.44 -9.17
N GLU A 128 7.02 -7.78 -10.30
CA GLU A 128 6.82 -7.08 -11.56
C GLU A 128 5.63 -7.68 -12.27
N PHE A 129 4.69 -6.83 -12.65
CA PHE A 129 3.56 -7.16 -13.50
C PHE A 129 3.88 -6.77 -14.93
N THR A 130 3.54 -7.65 -15.87
CA THR A 130 3.62 -7.37 -17.31
C THR A 130 2.24 -7.03 -17.84
N LEU A 131 2.11 -5.96 -18.62
CA LEU A 131 0.86 -5.56 -19.27
C LEU A 131 1.02 -5.72 -20.76
N ILE A 132 0.13 -6.48 -21.40
CA ILE A 132 0.25 -6.83 -22.82
C ILE A 132 -1.03 -6.42 -23.56
N SER A 133 -0.89 -5.66 -24.64
CA SER A 133 -1.97 -5.43 -25.61
C SER A 133 -1.75 -6.25 -26.88
N ASN A 134 -2.84 -6.52 -27.61
CA ASN A 134 -2.82 -7.23 -28.89
C ASN A 134 -2.07 -8.58 -28.84
N SER A 135 -2.36 -9.38 -27.81
CA SER A 135 -1.86 -10.74 -27.66
C SER A 135 -3.02 -11.69 -27.40
N LYS A 136 -2.83 -12.99 -27.68
CA LYS A 136 -3.78 -14.03 -27.30
C LYS A 136 -3.83 -14.10 -25.78
N SER A 137 -4.80 -13.38 -25.20
CA SER A 137 -5.11 -13.43 -23.79
C SER A 137 -5.57 -14.85 -23.41
N PRO A 138 -5.20 -15.35 -22.21
CA PRO A 138 -5.73 -16.62 -21.73
C PRO A 138 -7.25 -16.55 -21.56
N VAL A 139 -7.90 -17.72 -21.58
CA VAL A 139 -9.35 -17.82 -21.41
C VAL A 139 -9.74 -17.29 -20.04
N CYS A 140 -10.79 -16.47 -20.01
CA CYS A 140 -11.38 -15.95 -18.78
C CYS A 140 -12.03 -17.06 -17.96
N GLN A 141 -11.59 -17.26 -16.72
CA GLN A 141 -12.17 -18.26 -15.80
C GLN A 141 -13.10 -17.62 -14.76
N THR A 142 -12.70 -16.48 -14.17
CA THR A 142 -13.50 -15.74 -13.19
C THR A 142 -13.79 -14.34 -13.70
N ARG A 143 -15.07 -14.04 -13.95
CA ARG A 143 -15.49 -12.74 -14.50
C ARG A 143 -16.00 -11.79 -13.43
N HIS A 144 -15.38 -10.62 -13.34
CA HIS A 144 -15.77 -9.52 -12.46
C HIS A 144 -16.49 -8.41 -13.25
N LYS A 145 -17.49 -7.80 -12.63
CA LYS A 145 -18.21 -6.63 -13.20
C LYS A 145 -17.59 -5.29 -12.78
N LEU A 146 -16.64 -5.32 -11.85
CA LEU A 146 -16.01 -4.17 -11.23
C LEU A 146 -14.54 -4.08 -11.63
N PRO A 147 -13.96 -2.87 -11.72
CA PRO A 147 -12.55 -2.70 -12.05
C PRO A 147 -11.64 -3.20 -10.93
N ALA A 148 -10.36 -3.39 -11.26
CA ALA A 148 -9.33 -3.76 -10.29
C ALA A 148 -8.39 -2.59 -9.96
N ILE A 149 -7.98 -2.48 -8.70
CA ILE A 149 -6.74 -1.80 -8.30
C ILE A 149 -5.73 -2.87 -7.90
N VAL A 150 -4.57 -2.86 -8.56
CA VAL A 150 -3.46 -3.79 -8.33
C VAL A 150 -2.31 -3.07 -7.63
N PHE A 151 -1.88 -3.57 -6.47
CA PHE A 151 -0.71 -3.07 -5.76
C PHE A 151 0.00 -4.15 -4.94
N SER A 152 1.20 -3.84 -4.45
CA SER A 152 2.01 -4.75 -3.65
C SER A 152 1.94 -4.41 -2.15
N ALA A 153 1.79 -5.42 -1.30
CA ALA A 153 1.83 -5.31 0.17
C ALA A 153 3.10 -5.94 0.79
N VAL A 154 4.22 -5.89 0.07
CA VAL A 154 5.57 -6.21 0.57
C VAL A 154 6.45 -4.95 0.63
N GLY A 155 7.76 -5.05 0.39
CA GLY A 155 8.69 -3.93 0.53
C GLY A 155 8.99 -3.64 1.99
N TYR A 156 8.66 -2.43 2.45
CA TYR A 156 8.78 -2.06 3.86
C TYR A 156 7.53 -2.37 4.70
N THR A 157 6.45 -2.81 4.06
CA THR A 157 5.24 -3.31 4.73
C THR A 157 5.62 -4.37 5.77
N GLY A 158 5.09 -4.27 6.98
CA GLY A 158 5.59 -5.05 8.13
C GLY A 158 5.48 -4.33 9.47
N ASN A 159 5.45 -3.01 9.44
CA ASN A 159 5.30 -2.16 10.63
C ASN A 159 4.29 -1.04 10.34
N PHE A 160 3.70 -0.48 11.40
CA PHE A 160 2.62 0.49 11.29
C PHE A 160 2.98 1.71 10.41
N PHE A 161 4.19 2.25 10.54
CA PHE A 161 4.57 3.43 9.76
C PHE A 161 4.54 3.11 8.26
N HIS A 162 5.17 2.03 7.84
CA HIS A 162 5.24 1.66 6.43
C HIS A 162 3.93 1.09 5.88
N ASP A 163 3.15 0.35 6.68
CA ASP A 163 1.83 -0.13 6.29
C ASP A 163 0.92 1.04 5.87
N PHE A 164 1.03 2.19 6.54
CA PHE A 164 0.27 3.39 6.22
C PHE A 164 0.95 4.25 5.15
N ASN A 165 2.26 4.49 5.27
CA ASN A 165 3.00 5.38 4.38
C ASN A 165 3.13 4.83 2.95
N ASP A 166 3.32 3.52 2.82
CA ASP A 166 3.59 2.86 1.54
C ASP A 166 2.38 2.02 1.05
N GLY A 167 1.34 1.88 1.89
CA GLY A 167 0.13 1.12 1.58
C GLY A 167 -1.14 1.98 1.64
N PHE A 168 -1.66 2.22 2.84
CA PHE A 168 -3.03 2.77 3.00
C PHE A 168 -3.21 4.24 2.59
N ILE A 169 -2.26 5.12 2.90
CA ILE A 169 -2.35 6.52 2.46
C ILE A 169 -2.26 6.60 0.93
N PRO A 170 -1.29 5.94 0.26
CA PRO A 170 -1.27 5.88 -1.19
C PRO A 170 -2.52 5.23 -1.81
N LEU A 171 -3.08 4.19 -1.19
CA LEU A 171 -4.34 3.57 -1.62
C LEU A 171 -5.52 4.55 -1.50
N PHE A 172 -5.60 5.29 -0.39
CA PHE A 172 -6.62 6.33 -0.21
C PHE A 172 -6.55 7.39 -1.32
N ILE A 173 -5.35 7.88 -1.60
CA ILE A 173 -5.13 8.86 -2.68
C ILE A 173 -5.54 8.26 -4.02
N THR A 174 -5.10 7.03 -4.32
CA THR A 174 -5.36 6.37 -5.59
C THR A 174 -6.85 6.17 -5.83
N VAL A 175 -7.58 5.58 -4.88
CA VAL A 175 -9.02 5.32 -4.99
C VAL A 175 -9.79 6.61 -5.26
N ASN A 176 -9.52 7.66 -4.48
CA ASN A 176 -10.22 8.93 -4.62
C ASN A 176 -9.83 9.71 -5.89
N SER A 177 -8.66 9.40 -6.47
CA SER A 177 -8.22 9.98 -7.74
C SER A 177 -8.80 9.28 -8.96
N VAL A 178 -8.86 7.94 -8.94
CA VAL A 178 -9.29 7.13 -10.10
C VAL A 178 -10.79 6.82 -10.08
N PHE A 179 -11.43 6.86 -8.91
CA PHE A 179 -12.87 6.63 -8.73
C PHE A 179 -13.55 7.82 -8.01
N PRO A 180 -13.51 9.05 -8.57
CA PRO A 180 -14.04 10.24 -7.90
C PRO A 180 -15.56 10.18 -7.64
N SER A 181 -16.28 9.32 -8.37
CA SER A 181 -17.72 9.11 -8.22
C SER A 181 -18.10 7.99 -7.24
N ASN A 182 -17.19 7.57 -6.34
CA ASN A 182 -17.39 6.47 -5.38
C ASN A 182 -17.79 5.14 -6.05
N GLN A 183 -17.17 4.82 -7.18
CA GLN A 183 -17.38 3.55 -7.85
C GLN A 183 -16.74 2.41 -7.03
N ASP A 184 -17.45 1.28 -6.89
CA ASP A 184 -16.89 0.06 -6.30
C ASP A 184 -15.79 -0.56 -7.19
N PHE A 185 -14.83 -1.22 -6.56
CA PHE A 185 -13.67 -1.84 -7.22
C PHE A 185 -13.23 -3.08 -6.44
N ILE A 186 -12.41 -3.92 -7.06
CA ILE A 186 -11.80 -5.10 -6.46
C ILE A 186 -10.34 -4.82 -6.16
N LEU A 187 -9.89 -5.20 -4.96
CA LEU A 187 -8.50 -5.13 -4.56
C LEU A 187 -7.77 -6.38 -5.06
N VAL A 188 -6.70 -6.19 -5.82
CA VAL A 188 -5.74 -7.24 -6.17
C VAL A 188 -4.42 -6.89 -5.48
N ILE A 189 -4.05 -7.66 -4.46
CA ILE A 189 -2.91 -7.33 -3.59
C ILE A 189 -1.85 -8.41 -3.73
N SER A 190 -0.76 -8.07 -4.42
CA SER A 190 0.38 -8.97 -4.61
C SER A 190 1.25 -9.03 -3.36
N GLN A 191 1.79 -10.22 -3.11
CA GLN A 191 2.69 -10.56 -2.02
C GLN A 191 2.12 -10.18 -0.64
N ALA A 192 0.79 -10.20 -0.52
CA ALA A 192 0.10 -9.91 0.72
C ALA A 192 0.19 -11.11 1.68
N ARG A 193 0.89 -10.93 2.80
CA ARG A 193 0.98 -11.98 3.82
C ARG A 193 -0.35 -12.12 4.57
N ASN A 194 -0.75 -13.36 4.89
CA ASN A 194 -2.02 -13.64 5.59
C ASN A 194 -2.19 -12.85 6.90
N TRP A 195 -1.13 -12.69 7.69
CA TRP A 195 -1.19 -11.90 8.93
C TRP A 195 -1.49 -10.41 8.67
N TRP A 196 -1.04 -9.86 7.54
CA TRP A 196 -1.25 -8.46 7.18
C TRP A 196 -2.70 -8.23 6.76
N ILE A 197 -3.23 -9.15 5.94
CA ILE A 197 -4.65 -9.16 5.56
C ILE A 197 -5.53 -9.29 6.79
N SER A 198 -5.21 -10.21 7.70
CA SER A 198 -5.95 -10.39 8.96
C SER A 198 -5.88 -9.15 9.86
N LYS A 199 -4.70 -8.53 9.99
CA LYS A 199 -4.50 -7.32 10.79
C LYS A 199 -5.32 -6.12 10.30
N TYR A 200 -5.48 -5.98 8.98
CA TYR A 200 -6.12 -4.82 8.37
C TYR A 200 -7.45 -5.14 7.67
N GLY A 201 -8.07 -6.29 7.99
CA GLY A 201 -9.30 -6.77 7.35
C GLY A 201 -10.42 -5.73 7.34
N ASP A 202 -10.70 -5.11 8.49
CA ASP A 202 -11.75 -4.07 8.61
C ASP A 202 -11.46 -2.85 7.74
N LEU A 203 -10.19 -2.44 7.67
CA LEU A 203 -9.75 -1.30 6.87
C LEU A 203 -9.85 -1.60 5.36
N LEU A 204 -9.37 -2.77 4.94
CA LEU A 204 -9.46 -3.24 3.55
C LEU A 204 -10.92 -3.41 3.12
N HIS A 205 -11.77 -3.96 3.99
CA HIS A 205 -13.21 -4.09 3.76
C HIS A 205 -13.91 -2.72 3.64
N THR A 206 -13.39 -1.70 4.32
CA THR A 206 -13.91 -0.32 4.20
C THR A 206 -13.54 0.31 2.85
N TYR A 207 -12.41 -0.08 2.24
CA TYR A 207 -12.07 0.30 0.86
C TYR A 207 -12.93 -0.41 -0.16
N SER A 208 -13.05 -1.74 -0.04
CA SER A 208 -13.81 -2.58 -0.96
C SER A 208 -14.53 -3.67 -0.19
N LYS A 209 -15.83 -3.79 -0.41
CA LYS A 209 -16.67 -4.86 0.17
C LYS A 209 -16.51 -6.19 -0.56
N HIS A 210 -15.70 -6.23 -1.61
CA HIS A 210 -15.53 -7.41 -2.45
C HIS A 210 -14.35 -8.27 -1.98
N PRO A 211 -14.39 -9.58 -2.26
CA PRO A 211 -13.26 -10.46 -1.96
C PRO A 211 -11.95 -9.94 -2.55
N ILE A 212 -10.92 -9.89 -1.71
CA ILE A 212 -9.57 -9.50 -2.11
C ILE A 212 -8.96 -10.66 -2.90
N ILE A 213 -8.36 -10.34 -4.05
CA ILE A 213 -7.61 -11.30 -4.86
C ILE A 213 -6.14 -11.17 -4.47
N ILE A 214 -5.53 -12.29 -4.09
CA ILE A 214 -4.09 -12.39 -3.82
C ILE A 214 -3.52 -13.29 -4.91
N PRO A 215 -2.89 -12.76 -5.96
CA PRO A 215 -2.47 -13.55 -7.13
C PRO A 215 -1.67 -14.80 -6.78
N GLU A 216 -0.85 -14.74 -5.73
CA GLU A 216 -0.02 -15.86 -5.30
C GLU A 216 -0.82 -17.06 -4.74
N ASN A 217 -2.10 -16.87 -4.42
CA ASN A 217 -3.02 -17.90 -3.96
C ASN A 217 -3.99 -18.36 -5.05
N GLU A 218 -3.88 -17.83 -6.26
CA GLU A 218 -4.82 -18.08 -7.36
C GLU A 218 -4.16 -18.88 -8.48
N THR A 219 -4.93 -19.79 -9.08
CA THR A 219 -4.54 -20.48 -10.32
C THR A 219 -5.45 -20.10 -11.49
N SER A 220 -6.60 -19.50 -11.20
CA SER A 220 -7.59 -19.14 -12.22
C SER A 220 -7.39 -17.71 -12.70
N THR A 221 -7.65 -17.45 -13.97
CA THR A 221 -7.59 -16.09 -14.53
C THR A 221 -8.78 -15.24 -14.06
N HIS A 222 -8.54 -13.94 -13.83
CA HIS A 222 -9.56 -12.98 -13.39
C HIS A 222 -9.77 -11.90 -14.44
N CYS A 223 -11.01 -11.62 -14.79
CA CYS A 223 -11.34 -10.66 -15.86
C CYS A 223 -12.07 -9.46 -15.30
N PHE A 224 -11.60 -8.27 -15.65
CA PHE A 224 -12.13 -6.99 -15.19
C PHE A 224 -12.54 -6.12 -16.39
N PRO A 225 -13.50 -5.20 -16.23
CA PRO A 225 -13.84 -4.24 -17.28
C PRO A 225 -12.69 -3.26 -17.59
N TYR A 226 -11.84 -2.98 -16.60
CA TYR A 226 -10.59 -2.22 -16.70
C TYR A 226 -9.78 -2.39 -15.40
N ALA A 227 -8.49 -2.02 -15.42
CA ALA A 227 -7.61 -2.18 -14.27
C ALA A 227 -6.64 -0.99 -14.11
N THR A 228 -6.31 -0.66 -12.86
CA THR A 228 -5.28 0.31 -12.49
C THR A 228 -4.22 -0.40 -11.67
N LEU A 229 -2.94 -0.16 -11.98
CA LEU A 229 -1.80 -0.76 -11.30
C LEU A 229 -0.88 0.32 -10.74
N GLY A 230 -0.50 0.17 -9.48
CA GLY A 230 0.31 1.13 -8.75
C GLY A 230 -0.50 1.98 -7.78
N LEU A 231 0.20 2.72 -6.92
CA LEU A 231 -0.38 3.62 -5.94
C LEU A 231 0.21 5.02 -6.07
N ILE A 232 -0.65 6.02 -6.08
CA ILE A 232 -0.29 7.44 -6.09
C ILE A 232 0.20 7.85 -4.70
N SER A 233 1.35 8.52 -4.64
CA SER A 233 1.92 9.05 -3.40
C SER A 233 2.23 10.53 -3.50
N HIS A 234 1.76 11.30 -2.52
CA HIS A 234 2.08 12.72 -2.34
C HIS A 234 3.32 12.96 -1.46
N GLY A 235 4.11 11.90 -1.20
CA GLY A 235 5.27 11.93 -0.31
C GLY A 235 4.99 11.28 1.04
N SER A 236 5.93 11.44 1.97
CA SER A 236 5.91 10.76 3.27
C SER A 236 4.73 11.22 4.14
N MET A 237 3.86 10.28 4.52
CA MET A 237 2.71 10.46 5.41
C MET A 237 1.85 11.67 5.05
N THR A 238 1.68 11.96 3.76
CA THR A 238 1.07 13.19 3.28
C THR A 238 -0.08 12.93 2.33
N ILE A 239 -1.16 13.69 2.48
CA ILE A 239 -2.22 13.84 1.49
C ILE A 239 -2.27 15.34 1.17
N ASN A 240 -1.80 15.72 -0.02
CA ASN A 240 -1.81 17.11 -0.47
C ASN A 240 -3.18 17.45 -1.10
N PRO A 241 -4.00 18.31 -0.47
CA PRO A 241 -5.34 18.65 -0.97
C PRO A 241 -5.31 19.33 -2.33
N LYS A 242 -4.21 20.00 -2.70
CA LYS A 242 -4.08 20.67 -4.00
C LYS A 242 -3.98 19.67 -5.16
N LEU A 243 -3.63 18.41 -4.88
CA LEU A 243 -3.47 17.35 -5.87
C LEU A 243 -4.66 16.37 -5.88
N MET A 244 -5.63 16.54 -4.99
CA MET A 244 -6.79 15.65 -4.86
C MET A 244 -8.01 16.18 -5.62
N PRO A 245 -8.75 15.33 -6.35
CA PRO A 245 -10.12 15.65 -6.77
C PRO A 245 -10.95 15.88 -5.50
N ASN A 246 -11.60 17.04 -5.38
CA ASN A 246 -12.36 17.48 -4.19
C ASN A 246 -11.54 17.91 -2.96
N SER A 247 -10.24 18.19 -3.13
CA SER A 247 -9.38 18.73 -2.05
C SER A 247 -9.40 17.90 -0.76
N GLN A 248 -9.50 16.58 -0.89
CA GLN A 248 -9.41 15.69 0.25
C GLN A 248 -8.07 15.84 0.96
N ALA A 249 -8.12 15.69 2.29
CA ALA A 249 -7.00 15.94 3.18
C ALA A 249 -6.85 14.80 4.19
N PHE A 250 -5.78 14.86 4.99
CA PHE A 250 -5.52 13.86 6.01
C PHE A 250 -6.66 13.69 7.04
N THR A 251 -7.45 14.74 7.28
CA THR A 251 -8.66 14.67 8.12
C THR A 251 -9.73 13.74 7.54
N HIS A 252 -9.84 13.66 6.21
CA HIS A 252 -10.77 12.74 5.53
C HIS A 252 -10.27 11.30 5.62
N PHE A 253 -8.97 11.08 5.47
CA PHE A 253 -8.37 9.77 5.72
C PHE A 253 -8.57 9.35 7.19
N ARG A 254 -8.44 10.26 8.14
CA ARG A 254 -8.78 9.98 9.55
C ARG A 254 -10.25 9.58 9.73
N ALA A 255 -11.20 10.31 9.13
CA ALA A 255 -12.61 9.95 9.18
C ALA A 255 -12.88 8.57 8.53
N PHE A 256 -12.15 8.24 7.48
CA PHE A 256 -12.19 6.92 6.85
C PHE A 256 -11.68 5.81 7.79
N LEU A 257 -10.60 6.04 8.53
CA LEU A 257 -10.13 5.12 9.57
C LEU A 257 -11.13 4.98 10.71
N ASP A 258 -11.72 6.09 11.16
CA ASP A 258 -12.75 6.07 12.20
C ASP A 258 -13.94 5.21 11.74
N LYS A 259 -14.37 5.33 10.47
CA LYS A 259 -15.40 4.46 9.89
C LYS A 259 -14.98 2.99 9.94
N ALA A 260 -13.77 2.66 9.50
CA ALA A 260 -13.30 1.28 9.45
C ALA A 260 -13.32 0.57 10.82
N TYR A 261 -12.89 1.26 11.87
CA TYR A 261 -12.74 0.65 13.20
C TYR A 261 -13.93 0.88 14.16
N ASN A 262 -14.93 1.66 13.76
CA ASN A 262 -16.16 1.86 14.55
C ASN A 262 -17.26 0.82 14.26
N HIS A 263 -17.13 0.03 13.19
CA HIS A 263 -18.07 -1.05 12.86
C HIS A 263 -17.80 -2.31 13.71
N GLY A 264 -18.21 -2.31 14.98
CA GLY A 264 -18.17 -3.53 15.81
C GLY A 264 -17.94 -3.32 17.30
N GLN A 265 -17.66 -2.09 17.73
CA GLN A 265 -17.52 -1.78 19.14
C GLN A 265 -18.60 -0.77 19.53
N ASN A 266 -19.51 -1.19 20.41
CA ASN A 266 -20.17 -0.29 21.36
C ASN A 266 -19.08 0.32 22.27
N HIS A 267 -18.18 1.09 21.70
CA HIS A 267 -17.26 1.92 22.46
C HIS A 267 -18.10 3.00 23.11
N PRO A 268 -18.04 3.19 24.45
CA PRO A 268 -18.72 4.28 25.12
C PRO A 268 -18.17 5.67 24.72
N TRP A 269 -17.20 5.72 23.82
CA TRP A 269 -16.66 6.94 23.25
C TRP A 269 -17.50 7.39 22.07
N LYS A 270 -18.72 7.84 22.37
CA LYS A 270 -19.39 8.82 21.52
C LYS A 270 -18.44 10.02 21.41
N PHE A 271 -17.86 10.21 20.23
CA PHE A 271 -17.25 11.49 19.88
C PHE A 271 -18.39 12.51 19.82
N ASN A 272 -18.71 13.10 20.97
CA ASN A 272 -19.38 14.38 20.97
C ASN A 272 -18.53 15.33 20.12
N SER A 273 -19.20 16.13 19.29
CA SER A 273 -18.65 17.09 18.33
C SER A 273 -17.35 17.75 18.82
N PRO A 274 -16.38 17.98 17.92
CA PRO A 274 -14.99 18.20 18.28
C PRO A 274 -14.84 19.40 19.22
N LYS A 275 -14.27 19.16 20.42
CA LYS A 275 -13.62 20.25 21.15
C LYS A 275 -12.50 20.76 20.23
N PRO A 276 -12.41 22.08 19.95
CA PRO A 276 -11.49 22.65 18.96
C PRO A 276 -10.00 22.57 19.34
N ARG A 277 -9.65 21.90 20.44
CA ARG A 277 -8.28 21.80 20.94
C ARG A 277 -7.74 20.38 20.73
N PRO A 278 -6.62 20.20 20.01
CA PRO A 278 -5.89 18.95 20.00
C PRO A 278 -5.58 18.53 21.44
N ARG A 279 -5.93 17.29 21.81
CA ARG A 279 -5.58 16.71 23.11
C ARG A 279 -4.38 15.80 22.93
N LEU A 280 -3.29 16.11 23.62
CA LEU A 280 -2.16 15.20 23.70
C LEU A 280 -2.59 13.97 24.50
N VAL A 281 -2.48 12.79 23.89
CA VAL A 281 -2.74 11.52 24.56
C VAL A 281 -1.41 10.80 24.76
N LEU A 282 -1.08 10.49 26.01
CA LEU A 282 0.07 9.69 26.37
C LEU A 282 -0.42 8.33 26.87
N ALA A 283 -0.11 7.29 26.11
CA ALA A 283 -0.45 5.92 26.47
C ALA A 283 0.76 5.24 27.12
N THR A 284 0.64 4.92 28.41
CA THR A 284 1.62 4.10 29.13
C THR A 284 1.21 2.63 29.07
N ARG A 285 2.15 1.73 28.76
CA ARG A 285 1.93 0.29 28.83
C ARG A 285 2.60 -0.25 30.09
N ASN A 286 1.85 -0.99 30.90
CA ASN A 286 2.41 -1.66 32.08
C ASN A 286 3.01 -3.01 31.63
N GLY A 287 4.30 -3.21 31.90
CA GLY A 287 5.03 -4.43 31.57
C GLY A 287 6.51 -4.15 31.34
N GLY A 288 7.39 -5.05 31.79
CA GLY A 288 8.86 -4.89 31.79
C GLY A 288 9.55 -4.85 30.43
N VAL A 289 8.81 -4.66 29.32
CA VAL A 289 9.32 -4.72 27.94
C VAL A 289 9.12 -3.38 27.19
N GLY A 290 8.69 -2.32 27.89
CA GLY A 290 8.38 -1.01 27.30
C GLY A 290 9.10 0.17 27.94
N ARG A 291 9.14 1.31 27.24
CA ARG A 291 9.60 2.59 27.80
C ARG A 291 8.57 3.09 28.82
N VAL A 292 9.04 3.48 30.00
CA VAL A 292 8.22 3.99 31.11
C VAL A 292 8.32 5.52 31.16
N ILE A 293 7.19 6.20 31.37
CA ILE A 293 7.19 7.64 31.65
C ILE A 293 7.52 7.82 33.13
N SER A 294 8.78 8.11 33.44
CA SER A 294 9.28 8.23 34.83
C SER A 294 8.62 9.36 35.62
N ASN A 295 8.12 10.40 34.94
CA ASN A 295 7.46 11.55 35.54
C ASN A 295 5.95 11.62 35.22
N GLN A 296 5.27 10.47 35.08
CA GLN A 296 3.87 10.41 34.66
C GLN A 296 2.93 11.34 35.46
N ASN A 297 3.17 11.50 36.76
CA ASN A 297 2.39 12.40 37.62
C ASN A 297 2.56 13.87 37.24
N GLN A 298 3.78 14.30 36.87
CA GLN A 298 4.05 15.67 36.43
C GLN A 298 3.44 15.91 35.05
N VAL A 299 3.49 14.93 34.16
CA VAL A 299 2.95 15.10 32.80
C VAL A 299 1.42 15.18 32.80
N LYS A 300 0.74 14.44 33.69
CA LYS A 300 -0.71 14.53 33.90
C LYS A 300 -1.17 15.94 34.30
N THR A 301 -0.38 16.67 35.08
CA THR A 301 -0.75 18.03 35.54
C THR A 301 -0.64 19.11 34.47
N PHE A 302 0.05 18.85 33.36
CA PHE A 302 0.21 19.82 32.25
C PHE A 302 -0.72 19.55 31.05
N SER A 303 -1.56 18.51 31.10
CA SER A 303 -2.43 18.04 30.01
C SER A 303 -3.90 18.36 30.25
#